data_AF-A0A1Z4EWL0-F1
#
_entry.id   AF-A0A1Z4EWL0-F1
#
_cell.length_a   1.000
_cell.length_b   1.000
_cell.length_c   1.000
_cell.angle_alpha   90.00
_cell.angle_beta   90.00
_cell.angle_gamma   90.00
#
_symmetry.space_group_name_H-M   'P 1'
#
loop_
_entity.id
_entity.type
_entity.pdbx_description
1 polymer ?
#
loop_
_entity_poly.entity_id
_entity_poly.type
_entity_poly.pdbx_seq_one_letter_code
_entity_poly.pdbx_strand_id
1 'polypeptide(L)'
;MSIATSGDPVIQMHRGVAGGARGATAGLPTVSSAGMRPGHAAILEAELGETRQTLTELARVADIGAGGAEALSEQDSDNAGRYDGVKDVKR
;
A
#
# COMPACT_ATOMS: atom_id res chain seq x y z
N MET A 1 17.25 -11.22 22.11
CA MET A 1 15.78 -11.09 22.17
C MET A 1 15.39 -9.87 21.35
N SER A 2 14.95 -10.11 20.12
CA SER A 2 14.07 -9.25 19.34
C SER A 2 13.38 -10.21 18.38
N ILE A 3 12.18 -10.64 18.77
CA ILE A 3 11.32 -11.36 17.83
C ILE A 3 10.76 -10.26 16.95
N ALA A 4 11.28 -10.16 15.72
CA ALA A 4 10.71 -9.32 14.68
C ALA A 4 9.34 -9.91 14.31
N THR A 5 8.32 -9.61 15.11
CA THR A 5 6.91 -9.90 14.78
C THR A 5 6.38 -8.96 13.70
N SER A 6 7.14 -7.93 13.32
CA SER A 6 6.93 -7.17 12.10
C SER A 6 7.75 -7.82 11.00
N GLY A 7 7.11 -8.34 9.95
CA GLY A 7 7.82 -8.71 8.72
C GLY A 7 8.66 -7.56 8.15
N ASP A 8 9.39 -7.80 7.06
CA ASP A 8 10.24 -6.80 6.40
C ASP A 8 9.61 -5.39 6.44
N PRO A 9 10.30 -4.37 7.01
CA PRO A 9 9.74 -3.02 7.15
C PRO A 9 9.18 -2.43 5.86
N VAL A 10 9.75 -2.77 4.70
CA VAL A 10 9.27 -2.32 3.39
C VAL A 10 7.94 -2.99 3.04
N ILE A 11 7.79 -4.29 3.30
CA ILE A 11 6.53 -5.01 3.13
C ILE A 11 5.45 -4.41 4.04
N GLN A 12 5.78 -4.12 5.31
CA GLN A 12 4.84 -3.53 6.26
C GLN A 12 4.42 -2.11 5.87
N MET A 13 5.36 -1.31 5.36
CA MET A 13 5.05 0.02 4.82
C MET A 13 3.99 -0.08 3.71
N HIS A 14 4.19 -0.96 2.73
CA HIS A 14 3.22 -1.16 1.65
C HIS A 14 1.87 -1.65 2.14
N ARG A 15 1.83 -2.66 3.03
CA ARG A 15 0.58 -3.16 3.63
C ARG A 15 -0.14 -2.07 4.43
N GLY A 16 0.60 -1.22 5.14
CA GLY A 16 0.07 -0.07 5.86
C GLY A 16 -0.58 0.95 4.94
N VAL A 17 0.07 1.30 3.82
CA VAL A 17 -0.48 2.20 2.80
C VAL A 17 -1.75 1.60 2.19
N ALA A 18 -1.75 0.31 1.84
CA ALA A 18 -2.92 -0.37 1.30
C ALA A 18 -4.11 -0.34 2.30
N GLY A 19 -3.84 -0.64 3.57
CA GLY A 19 -4.83 -0.57 4.64
C GLY A 19 -5.38 0.85 4.83
N GLY A 20 -4.50 1.85 4.89
CA GLY A 20 -4.88 3.26 5.03
C GLY A 20 -5.74 3.76 3.87
N ALA A 21 -5.38 3.40 2.63
CA ALA A 21 -6.14 3.77 1.44
C ALA A 21 -7.55 3.16 1.45
N ARG A 22 -7.69 1.87 1.80
CA ARG A 22 -9.01 1.22 1.96
C ARG A 22 -9.83 1.86 3.07
N GLY A 23 -9.21 2.18 4.21
CA GLY A 23 -9.85 2.87 5.32
C GLY A 23 -10.36 4.25 4.92
N ALA A 24 -9.55 5.02 4.20
CA ALA A 24 -9.94 6.33 3.67
C ALA A 24 -11.10 6.23 2.68
N THR A 25 -11.05 5.27 1.75
CA THR A 25 -12.15 4.99 0.81
C THR A 25 -13.46 4.69 1.53
N ALA A 26 -13.42 3.86 2.58
CA ALA A 26 -14.59 3.52 3.38
C ALA A 26 -15.11 4.71 4.21
N GLY A 27 -14.24 5.68 4.52
CA GLY A 27 -14.58 6.89 5.26
C GLY A 27 -15.05 8.07 4.40
N LEU A 28 -15.11 7.93 3.06
CA LEU A 28 -15.58 9.02 2.21
C LEU A 28 -17.06 9.35 2.48
N PRO A 29 -17.41 10.64 2.60
CA PRO A 29 -18.79 11.06 2.85
C PRO A 29 -19.68 10.84 1.63
N THR A 30 -21.00 10.80 1.85
CA THR A 30 -22.02 10.86 0.80
C THR A 30 -22.54 12.29 0.65
N VAL A 31 -22.80 12.78 -0.57
CA VAL A 31 -23.31 14.14 -0.76
C VAL A 31 -24.82 14.18 -0.51
N SER A 32 -25.25 15.14 0.31
CA SER A 32 -26.66 15.53 0.41
C SER A 32 -26.86 16.86 -0.29
N SER A 33 -27.77 16.91 -1.25
CA SER A 33 -28.07 18.11 -2.04
C SER A 33 -28.96 19.13 -1.32
N ALA A 34 -29.47 18.80 -0.13
CA ALA A 34 -30.38 19.67 0.62
C ALA A 34 -29.73 21.03 0.95
N GLY A 35 -30.34 22.12 0.48
CA GLY A 35 -29.83 23.48 0.69
C GLY A 35 -28.65 23.89 -0.21
N MET A 36 -28.19 23.02 -1.12
CA MET A 36 -27.13 23.35 -2.07
C MET A 36 -27.66 24.14 -3.27
N ARG A 37 -26.79 24.97 -3.86
CA ARG A 37 -27.08 25.60 -5.15
C ARG A 37 -27.16 24.54 -6.26
N PRO A 38 -27.95 24.79 -7.33
CA PRO A 38 -27.96 23.91 -8.50
C PRO A 38 -26.54 23.64 -9.01
N GLY A 39 -26.23 22.37 -9.28
CA GLY A 39 -24.93 21.93 -9.80
C GLY A 39 -23.83 21.66 -8.77
N HIS A 40 -23.90 22.24 -7.56
CA HIS A 40 -22.85 22.02 -6.54
C HIS A 40 -22.79 20.57 -6.05
N ALA A 41 -23.95 19.93 -5.85
CA ALA A 41 -23.98 18.53 -5.45
C ALA A 41 -23.32 17.62 -6.49
N ALA A 42 -23.51 17.92 -7.78
CA ALA A 42 -22.90 17.16 -8.87
C ALA A 42 -21.37 17.32 -8.91
N ILE A 43 -20.85 18.53 -8.65
CA ILE A 43 -19.41 18.78 -8.54
C ILE A 43 -18.83 17.96 -7.38
N LEU A 44 -19.44 18.03 -6.20
CA LEU A 44 -18.96 17.30 -5.02
C LEU A 44 -19.00 15.78 -5.22
N GLU A 45 -20.06 15.25 -5.84
CA GLU A 45 -20.14 13.82 -6.17
C GLU A 45 -19.06 13.41 -7.18
N ALA A 46 -18.74 14.26 -8.16
CA ALA A 46 -17.66 13.98 -9.12
C ALA A 46 -16.30 13.92 -8.42
N GLU A 47 -15.97 14.90 -7.60
CA GLU A 47 -14.70 14.95 -6.85
C GLU A 47 -14.56 13.78 -5.85
N LEU A 48 -15.65 13.42 -5.16
CA LEU A 48 -15.65 12.26 -4.27
C LEU A 48 -15.53 10.95 -5.05
N GLY A 49 -16.12 10.88 -6.24
CA GLY A 49 -15.95 9.77 -7.17
C GLY A 49 -14.50 9.59 -7.61
N GLU A 50 -13.84 10.67 -8.02
CA GLU A 50 -12.42 10.67 -8.40
C GLU A 50 -11.51 10.33 -7.21
N THR A 51 -11.83 10.86 -6.03
CA THR A 51 -11.11 10.54 -4.79
C THR A 51 -11.21 9.05 -4.48
N ARG A 52 -12.41 8.46 -4.59
CA ARG A 52 -12.64 7.03 -4.37
C ARG A 52 -11.85 6.17 -5.35
N GLN A 53 -11.82 6.56 -6.62
CA GLN A 53 -11.08 5.86 -7.66
C GLN A 53 -9.57 5.89 -7.37
N THR A 54 -9.05 7.07 -7.06
CA THR A 54 -7.62 7.27 -6.74
C THR A 54 -7.19 6.47 -5.52
N LEU A 55 -7.96 6.50 -4.43
CA LEU A 55 -7.66 5.71 -3.23
C LEU A 55 -7.73 4.20 -3.46
N THR A 56 -8.65 3.75 -4.33
CA THR A 56 -8.75 2.33 -4.71
C THR A 56 -7.51 1.88 -5.49
N GLU A 57 -7.05 2.70 -6.44
CA GLU A 57 -5.83 2.40 -7.19
C GLU A 57 -4.58 2.47 -6.30
N LEU A 58 -4.51 3.42 -5.37
CA LEU A 58 -3.44 3.48 -4.37
C LEU A 58 -3.36 2.20 -3.54
N ALA A 59 -4.51 1.68 -3.09
CA ALA A 59 -4.55 0.43 -2.35
C ALA A 59 -4.00 -0.74 -3.19
N ARG A 60 -4.38 -0.81 -4.46
CA ARG A 60 -3.91 -1.83 -5.40
C ARG A 60 -2.41 -1.76 -5.66
N VAL A 61 -1.87 -0.58 -5.95
CA VAL A 61 -0.43 -0.38 -6.19
C VAL A 61 0.37 -0.71 -4.94
N ALA A 62 -0.15 -0.37 -3.76
CA ALA A 62 0.49 -0.74 -2.50
C ALA A 62 0.50 -2.26 -2.26
N ASP A 63 -0.56 -2.99 -2.62
CA ASP A 63 -0.55 -4.47 -2.57
C ASP A 63 0.50 -5.07 -3.50
N ILE A 64 0.63 -4.53 -4.73
CA ILE A 64 1.68 -4.94 -5.68
C ILE A 64 3.07 -4.68 -5.08
N GLY A 65 3.27 -3.51 -4.47
CA GLY A 65 4.52 -3.17 -3.79
C GLY A 65 4.86 -4.14 -2.66
N ALA A 66 3.87 -4.54 -1.86
CA ALA A 66 4.05 -5.54 -0.81
C ALA A 66 4.50 -6.90 -1.38
N GLY A 67 3.82 -7.39 -2.44
CA GLY A 67 4.18 -8.65 -3.08
C GLY A 67 5.54 -8.62 -3.76
N GLY A 68 5.91 -7.50 -4.39
CA GLY A 68 7.24 -7.31 -4.97
C GLY A 68 8.35 -7.29 -3.92
N ALA A 69 8.14 -6.60 -2.79
CA ALA A 69 9.08 -6.60 -1.67
C ALA A 69 9.23 -7.98 -1.03
N GLU A 70 8.13 -8.75 -0.92
CA GLU A 70 8.14 -10.13 -0.42
C GLU A 70 8.98 -11.04 -1.32
N ALA A 71 8.76 -10.99 -2.63
CA ALA A 71 9.54 -11.78 -3.60
C ALA A 71 11.04 -11.44 -3.57
N LEU A 72 11.42 -10.16 -3.39
CA LEU A 72 12.82 -9.76 -3.24
C LEU A 72 13.43 -10.28 -1.94
N SER A 73 12.69 -10.21 -0.83
CA SER A 73 13.14 -10.71 0.48
C SER A 73 13.36 -12.23 0.46
N GLU A 74 12.49 -12.97 -0.22
CA GLU A 74 12.66 -14.41 -0.47
C GLU A 74 13.91 -14.68 -1.32
N GLN A 75 14.09 -13.94 -2.41
CA GLN A 75 15.28 -14.08 -3.27
C GLN A 75 16.58 -13.77 -2.51
N ASP A 76 16.61 -12.74 -1.66
CA ASP A 76 17.77 -12.40 -0.83
C ASP A 76 18.10 -13.52 0.17
N SER A 77 17.08 -14.11 0.80
CA SER A 77 17.24 -15.24 1.71
C SER A 77 17.78 -16.49 0.99
N ASP A 78 17.24 -16.79 -0.19
CA ASP A 78 17.69 -17.88 -1.04
C ASP A 78 19.14 -17.70 -1.51
N ASN A 79 19.52 -16.46 -1.86
CA ASN A 79 20.88 -16.13 -2.26
C ASN A 79 21.86 -16.24 -1.08
N ALA A 80 21.50 -15.72 0.10
CA ALA A 80 22.34 -15.80 1.30
C ALA A 80 22.71 -17.27 1.62
N GLY A 81 21.74 -18.19 1.54
CA GLY A 81 21.97 -19.62 1.77
C GLY A 81 22.84 -20.30 0.69
N ARG A 82 23.02 -19.70 -0.49
CA ARG A 82 23.82 -20.24 -1.60
C ARG A 82 25.25 -19.69 -1.64
N TYR A 83 25.51 -18.49 -1.12
CA TYR A 83 26.81 -17.83 -1.20
C TYR A 83 27.63 -17.82 0.10
N ASP A 84 27.12 -18.38 1.21
CA ASP A 84 27.88 -18.62 2.46
C ASP A 84 29.13 -19.51 2.27
N GLY A 85 29.29 -20.14 1.10
CA GLY A 85 30.47 -20.90 0.71
C GLY A 85 31.65 -20.08 0.17
N VAL A 86 31.51 -18.77 -0.07
CA VAL A 86 32.59 -17.93 -0.63
C VAL A 86 33.51 -17.43 0.50
N LYS A 87 34.22 -18.34 1.16
CA LYS A 87 35.12 -18.05 2.29
C LYS A 87 36.42 -17.32 1.92
N ASP A 88 36.71 -17.08 0.64
CA ASP A 88 38.03 -16.61 0.19
C ASP A 88 38.06 -15.37 -0.72
N VAL A 89 36.98 -14.59 -0.79
CA VAL A 89 37.08 -13.27 -1.46
C VAL A 89 37.51 -12.24 -0.41
N LYS A 90 38.83 -12.04 -0.30
CA LYS A 90 39.42 -10.91 0.42
C LYS A 90 38.93 -9.59 -0.19
N ARG A 91 38.50 -8.67 0.68
CA ARG A 91 38.29 -7.25 0.37
C ARG A 91 39.53 -6.61 -0.22
#